data_AF-A0A7W0XJM0-F1
#
_entry.id   AF-A0A7W0XJM0-F1
#
_cell.length_a   1.000
_cell.length_b   1.000
_cell.length_c   1.000
_cell.angle_alpha   90.00
_cell.angle_beta   90.00
_cell.angle_gamma   90.00
#
_symmetry.space_group_name_H-M   'P 1'
#
loop_
_entity.id
_entity.type
_entity.pdbx_description
1 polymer ?
#
loop_
_entity_poly.entity_id
_entity_poly.type
_entity_poly.pdbx_seq_one_letter_code
_entity_poly.pdbx_strand_id
1 'polypeptide(L)'
;MTNGPDQIERKLAAIFAADVAGYSRLMELDEVWTLRALIVHREVMDRLIAEHGGRIANTAGDSVLAEFSSAVEAVQCAVDIQNALSILNSGEDTERALRFRIGVHLGEVMVKGGDLLGDGVNVTARLQALAAPGGVCISGDIHRQVRKALPLTYTNLGLRQVKNIGEAVQAFIIDAAQGEAAFGMREPAQSRPLTVPDKPSIAVLPFTNLSSDPEQEYFADGVVEDVITALSRIRWLFVIARNSTFTYKGKTVDLRHVGQELGVRYVLEGSVRKAGRRVRLTGQLIEAETGHHIWTDRFDEDLDDIFELQDRIAASVVG
;
A
#
# COMPACT_ATOMS: atom_id res chain seq x y z
N MET A 1 15.68 26.27 -16.58
CA MET A 1 14.24 26.01 -16.82
C MET A 1 13.80 25.04 -15.75
N THR A 2 13.25 25.56 -14.66
CA THR A 2 12.86 24.79 -13.46
C THR A 2 11.39 24.38 -13.60
N ASN A 3 11.14 23.09 -13.82
CA ASN A 3 9.78 22.54 -13.88
C ASN A 3 9.16 22.62 -12.46
N GLY A 4 8.01 23.29 -12.36
CA GLY A 4 7.29 23.49 -11.10
C GLY A 4 6.46 22.26 -10.68
N PRO A 5 6.10 22.15 -9.38
CA PRO A 5 5.51 20.95 -8.76
C PRO A 5 4.04 20.61 -9.14
N ASP A 6 3.47 21.26 -10.17
CA ASP A 6 2.04 21.14 -10.51
C ASP A 6 1.79 20.81 -12.01
N GLN A 7 2.81 20.29 -12.70
CA GLN A 7 2.70 19.95 -14.12
C GLN A 7 1.90 18.66 -14.29
N ILE A 8 0.68 18.79 -14.84
CA ILE A 8 -0.17 17.66 -15.22
C ILE A 8 0.34 17.11 -16.54
N GLU A 9 0.85 15.88 -16.54
CA GLU A 9 1.29 15.19 -17.75
C GLU A 9 0.23 14.20 -18.21
N ARG A 10 -0.24 14.32 -19.45
CA ARG A 10 -1.14 13.33 -20.06
C ARG A 10 -0.33 12.37 -20.91
N LYS A 11 -0.52 11.06 -20.70
CA LYS A 11 0.12 10.02 -21.51
C LYS A 11 -0.75 8.77 -21.62
N LEU A 12 -0.45 7.96 -22.64
CA LEU A 12 -1.00 6.61 -22.79
C LEU A 12 -0.11 5.63 -21.99
N ALA A 13 -0.71 4.84 -21.11
CA ALA A 13 0.03 3.86 -20.31
C ALA A 13 -0.79 2.58 -20.08
N ALA A 14 -0.10 1.47 -19.81
CA ALA A 14 -0.74 0.28 -19.28
C ALA A 14 -0.88 0.46 -17.76
N ILE A 15 -2.13 0.52 -17.30
CA ILE A 15 -2.49 0.74 -15.90
C ILE A 15 -2.78 -0.63 -15.28
N PHE A 16 -2.21 -0.85 -14.12
CA PHE A 16 -2.36 -2.04 -13.31
C PHE A 16 -3.03 -1.65 -11.99
N ALA A 17 -4.09 -2.36 -11.61
CA ALA A 17 -4.72 -2.21 -10.30
C ALA A 17 -4.84 -3.57 -9.62
N ALA A 18 -4.56 -3.63 -8.33
CA ALA A 18 -4.77 -4.83 -7.52
C ALA A 18 -5.46 -4.49 -6.20
N ASP A 19 -6.27 -5.40 -5.68
CA ASP A 19 -6.87 -5.33 -4.34
C ASP A 19 -6.88 -6.70 -3.68
N VAL A 20 -7.11 -6.76 -2.37
CA VAL A 20 -7.27 -8.02 -1.65
C VAL A 20 -8.74 -8.45 -1.66
N ALA A 21 -8.99 -9.67 -2.13
CA ALA A 21 -10.33 -10.24 -2.11
C ALA A 21 -10.79 -10.49 -0.66
N GLY A 22 -11.86 -9.80 -0.25
CA GLY A 22 -12.47 -10.00 1.07
C GLY A 22 -11.64 -9.44 2.22
N TYR A 23 -10.85 -8.39 1.99
CA TYR A 23 -9.97 -7.78 2.98
C TYR A 23 -10.68 -7.49 4.33
N SER A 24 -11.86 -6.87 4.31
CA SER A 24 -12.62 -6.55 5.53
C SER A 24 -12.95 -7.78 6.38
N ARG A 25 -13.29 -8.91 5.73
CA ARG A 25 -13.57 -10.18 6.42
C ARG A 25 -12.30 -10.75 7.08
N LEU A 26 -11.15 -10.66 6.41
CA LEU A 26 -9.87 -11.11 6.97
C LEU A 26 -9.47 -10.27 8.19
N MET A 27 -9.67 -8.95 8.11
CA MET A 27 -9.45 -8.03 9.22
C MET A 27 -10.34 -8.34 10.44
N GLU A 28 -11.60 -8.70 10.23
CA GLU A 28 -12.52 -9.11 11.31
C GLU A 28 -12.11 -10.45 11.96
N LEU A 29 -11.52 -11.37 11.19
CA LEU A 29 -11.08 -12.68 11.67
C LEU A 29 -9.79 -12.59 12.48
N ASP A 30 -8.78 -11.90 11.96
CA ASP A 30 -7.47 -11.72 12.59
C ASP A 30 -6.77 -10.51 11.97
N GLU A 31 -6.90 -9.35 12.62
CA GLU A 31 -6.29 -8.09 12.17
C GLU A 31 -4.76 -8.19 12.10
N VAL A 32 -4.12 -8.75 13.13
CA VAL A 32 -2.65 -8.80 13.23
C VAL A 32 -2.07 -9.71 12.15
N TRP A 33 -2.64 -10.90 11.98
CA TRP A 33 -2.21 -11.80 10.92
C TRP A 33 -2.45 -11.19 9.53
N THR A 34 -3.62 -10.59 9.29
CA THR A 34 -3.98 -10.01 7.99
C THR A 34 -3.02 -8.90 7.58
N LEU A 35 -2.65 -8.02 8.52
CA LEU A 35 -1.70 -6.95 8.26
C LEU A 35 -0.29 -7.49 7.98
N ARG A 36 0.19 -8.46 8.76
CA ARG A 36 1.50 -9.10 8.50
C ARG A 36 1.52 -9.81 7.14
N ALA A 37 0.46 -10.56 6.83
CA ALA A 37 0.31 -11.22 5.54
C ALA A 37 0.30 -10.19 4.41
N LEU A 38 -0.42 -9.08 4.57
CA LEU A 38 -0.47 -8.01 3.59
C LEU A 38 0.92 -7.40 3.33
N ILE A 39 1.71 -7.14 4.37
CA ILE A 39 3.09 -6.62 4.25
C ILE A 39 3.94 -7.55 3.38
N VAL A 40 3.96 -8.85 3.72
CA VAL A 40 4.74 -9.86 2.98
C VAL A 40 4.29 -9.98 1.52
N HIS A 41 2.97 -9.99 1.27
CA HIS A 41 2.43 -10.07 -0.09
C HIS A 41 2.76 -8.80 -0.90
N ARG A 42 2.67 -7.62 -0.27
CA ARG A 42 3.00 -6.34 -0.89
C ARG A 42 4.46 -6.23 -1.27
N GLU A 43 5.37 -6.78 -0.48
CA GLU A 43 6.80 -6.77 -0.82
C GLU A 43 7.10 -7.57 -2.09
N VAL A 44 6.52 -8.75 -2.19
CA VAL A 44 6.63 -9.57 -3.41
C VAL A 44 6.03 -8.84 -4.60
N MET A 45 4.84 -8.25 -4.42
CA MET A 45 4.17 -7.51 -5.49
C MET A 45 4.97 -6.30 -5.95
N ASP A 46 5.38 -5.43 -5.02
CA ASP A 46 6.09 -4.19 -5.34
C ASP A 46 7.46 -4.47 -5.99
N ARG A 47 8.16 -5.52 -5.54
CA ARG A 47 9.40 -5.97 -6.16
C ARG A 47 9.17 -6.41 -7.60
N LEU A 48 8.17 -7.24 -7.86
CA LEU A 48 7.84 -7.70 -9.21
C LEU A 48 7.38 -6.54 -10.11
N ILE A 49 6.61 -5.59 -9.59
CA ILE A 49 6.25 -4.37 -10.35
C ILE A 49 7.51 -3.63 -10.80
N ALA A 50 8.48 -3.43 -9.90
CA ALA A 50 9.74 -2.75 -10.23
C ALA A 50 10.60 -3.56 -11.22
N GLU A 51 10.71 -4.88 -11.04
CA GLU A 51 11.48 -5.78 -11.93
C GLU A 51 10.95 -5.79 -13.37
N HIS A 52 9.63 -5.63 -13.54
CA HIS A 52 8.97 -5.47 -14.83
C HIS A 52 8.94 -4.01 -15.35
N GLY A 53 9.67 -3.11 -14.71
CA GLY A 53 9.77 -1.70 -15.12
C GLY A 53 8.50 -0.88 -14.89
N GLY A 54 7.62 -1.36 -14.01
CA GLY A 54 6.44 -0.63 -13.56
C GLY A 54 6.77 0.42 -12.51
N ARG A 55 5.92 1.46 -12.45
CA ARG A 55 5.98 2.50 -11.42
C ARG A 55 4.68 2.49 -10.61
N ILE A 56 4.81 2.27 -9.32
CA ILE A 56 3.68 2.41 -8.38
C ILE A 56 3.34 3.90 -8.26
N ALA A 57 2.07 4.23 -8.49
CA ALA A 57 1.58 5.59 -8.44
C ALA A 57 0.90 5.90 -7.10
N ASN A 58 0.05 4.98 -6.63
CA ASN A 58 -0.69 5.13 -5.39
C ASN A 58 -0.90 3.75 -4.74
N THR A 59 -0.87 3.73 -3.42
CA THR A 59 -1.21 2.60 -2.58
C THR A 59 -2.16 3.09 -1.49
N ALA A 60 -3.43 2.68 -1.53
CA ALA A 60 -4.42 3.05 -0.52
C ALA A 60 -4.91 1.76 0.16
N GLY A 61 -4.51 1.55 1.41
CA GLY A 61 -4.81 0.32 2.15
C GLY A 61 -4.28 -0.92 1.43
N ASP A 62 -5.17 -1.87 1.16
CA ASP A 62 -4.87 -3.12 0.45
C ASP A 62 -4.74 -2.95 -1.08
N SER A 63 -5.08 -1.77 -1.60
CA SER A 63 -5.13 -1.51 -3.05
C SER A 63 -3.81 -1.00 -3.61
N VAL A 64 -3.41 -1.50 -4.78
CA VAL A 64 -2.19 -1.13 -5.51
C VAL A 64 -2.57 -0.52 -6.85
N LEU A 65 -1.99 0.62 -7.21
CA LEU A 65 -2.12 1.20 -8.54
C LEU A 65 -0.73 1.48 -9.12
N ALA A 66 -0.44 0.92 -10.28
CA ALA A 66 0.83 1.07 -10.98
C ALA A 66 0.63 1.36 -12.46
N GLU A 67 1.64 1.96 -13.08
CA GLU A 67 1.71 2.13 -14.53
C GLU A 67 2.93 1.43 -15.12
N PHE A 68 2.78 0.99 -16.37
CA PHE A 68 3.81 0.39 -17.18
C PHE A 68 3.84 1.08 -18.54
N SER A 69 5.03 1.24 -19.10
CA SER A 69 5.22 1.70 -20.49
C SER A 69 4.92 0.61 -21.52
N SER A 70 4.81 -0.66 -21.09
CA SER A 70 4.57 -1.83 -21.93
C SER A 70 3.38 -2.64 -21.41
N ALA A 71 2.40 -2.90 -22.28
CA ALA A 71 1.27 -3.78 -21.95
C ALA A 71 1.71 -5.24 -21.74
N VAL A 72 2.76 -5.68 -22.43
CA VAL A 72 3.30 -7.04 -22.28
C VAL A 72 3.90 -7.21 -20.89
N GLU A 73 4.72 -6.25 -20.44
CA GLU A 73 5.32 -6.29 -19.10
C GLU A 73 4.25 -6.18 -18.00
N ALA A 74 3.23 -5.34 -18.18
CA ALA A 74 2.14 -5.23 -17.21
C ALA A 74 1.39 -6.56 -17.01
N VAL A 75 1.10 -7.28 -18.10
CA VAL A 75 0.40 -8.57 -18.03
C VAL A 75 1.31 -9.67 -17.49
N GLN A 76 2.57 -9.72 -17.91
CA GLN A 76 3.52 -10.69 -17.39
C GLN A 76 3.72 -10.50 -15.88
N CYS A 77 3.92 -9.25 -15.44
CA CYS A 77 4.00 -8.89 -14.03
C CYS A 77 2.77 -9.38 -13.25
N ALA A 78 1.55 -9.15 -13.77
CA ALA A 78 0.32 -9.62 -13.14
C ALA A 78 0.28 -11.14 -12.94
N VAL A 79 0.70 -11.90 -13.95
CA VAL A 79 0.75 -13.36 -13.87
C VAL A 79 1.81 -13.82 -12.88
N ASP A 80 3.01 -13.24 -12.93
CA ASP A 80 4.12 -13.61 -12.05
C ASP A 80 3.80 -13.28 -10.58
N ILE A 81 3.09 -12.16 -10.33
CA ILE A 81 2.55 -11.83 -9.01
C ILE A 81 1.58 -12.92 -8.55
N GLN A 82 0.58 -13.28 -9.35
CA GLN A 82 -0.39 -14.31 -8.92
C GLN A 82 0.29 -15.66 -8.63
N ASN A 83 1.28 -16.05 -9.44
CA ASN A 83 2.05 -17.27 -9.20
C ASN A 83 2.85 -17.21 -7.90
N ALA A 84 3.58 -16.11 -7.66
CA ALA A 84 4.37 -15.93 -6.45
C ALA A 84 3.49 -15.90 -5.19
N LEU A 85 2.34 -15.21 -5.25
CA LEU A 85 1.41 -15.13 -4.13
C LEU A 85 0.67 -16.46 -3.90
N SER A 86 0.44 -17.27 -4.94
CA SER A 86 -0.09 -18.64 -4.78
C SER A 86 0.87 -19.52 -3.97
N ILE A 87 2.18 -19.40 -4.23
CA ILE A 87 3.21 -20.11 -3.46
C ILE A 87 3.22 -19.62 -2.00
N LEU A 88 3.14 -18.31 -1.75
CA LEU A 88 3.08 -17.79 -0.37
C LEU A 88 1.83 -18.24 0.40
N ASN A 89 0.71 -18.40 -0.30
CA ASN A 89 -0.52 -18.93 0.29
C ASN A 89 -0.50 -20.47 0.43
N SER A 90 0.55 -21.15 -0.03
CA SER A 90 0.64 -22.61 0.05
C SER A 90 0.84 -23.05 1.50
N GLY A 91 -0.15 -23.75 2.05
CA GLY A 91 -0.17 -24.19 3.46
C GLY A 91 -1.10 -23.39 4.36
N GLU A 92 -1.66 -22.27 3.86
CA GLU A 92 -2.73 -21.55 4.54
C GLU A 92 -4.09 -22.22 4.28
N ASP A 93 -4.99 -22.12 5.26
CA ASP A 93 -6.38 -22.52 5.05
C ASP A 93 -7.02 -21.62 3.98
N THR A 94 -7.88 -22.22 3.15
CA THR A 94 -8.53 -21.55 2.01
C THR A 94 -9.29 -20.30 2.44
N GLU A 95 -9.81 -20.28 3.67
CA GLU A 95 -10.53 -19.15 4.24
C GLU A 95 -9.65 -17.99 4.71
N ARG A 96 -8.37 -18.27 5.02
CA ARG A 96 -7.37 -17.31 5.52
C ARG A 96 -6.43 -16.80 4.42
N ALA A 97 -6.25 -17.56 3.34
CA ALA A 97 -5.38 -17.18 2.23
C ALA A 97 -5.66 -15.77 1.70
N LEU A 98 -4.62 -14.93 1.67
CA LEU A 98 -4.70 -13.53 1.23
C LEU A 98 -4.49 -13.47 -0.28
N ARG A 99 -5.61 -13.41 -1.02
CA ARG A 99 -5.61 -13.48 -2.49
C ARG A 99 -5.90 -12.13 -3.11
N PHE A 100 -5.02 -11.70 -4.02
CA PHE A 100 -5.23 -10.48 -4.78
C PHE A 100 -6.08 -10.72 -6.02
N ARG A 101 -6.86 -9.72 -6.41
CA ARG A 101 -7.46 -9.61 -7.74
C ARG A 101 -6.70 -8.56 -8.52
N ILE A 102 -6.42 -8.80 -9.80
CA ILE A 102 -5.65 -7.87 -10.63
C ILE A 102 -6.44 -7.48 -11.87
N GLY A 103 -6.41 -6.19 -12.21
CA GLY A 103 -6.95 -5.60 -13.42
C GLY A 103 -5.86 -4.91 -14.23
N VAL A 104 -5.87 -5.06 -15.56
CA VAL A 104 -4.95 -4.34 -16.46
C VAL A 104 -5.70 -3.71 -17.63
N HIS A 105 -5.46 -2.42 -17.87
CA HIS A 105 -6.06 -1.67 -18.97
C HIS A 105 -5.02 -0.78 -19.65
N LEU A 106 -5.18 -0.55 -20.95
CA LEU A 106 -4.40 0.45 -21.69
C LEU A 106 -5.28 1.66 -21.92
N GLY A 107 -4.92 2.80 -21.35
CA GLY A 107 -5.72 4.01 -21.45
C GLY A 107 -4.92 5.28 -21.22
N GLU A 108 -5.52 6.41 -21.59
CA GLU A 108 -4.95 7.72 -21.24
C GLU A 108 -5.07 7.96 -19.73
N VAL A 109 -4.00 8.45 -19.15
CA VAL A 109 -3.91 8.87 -17.75
C VAL A 109 -3.28 10.25 -17.64
N MET A 110 -3.70 10.96 -16.61
CA MET A 110 -3.05 12.18 -16.16
C MET A 110 -2.19 11.83 -14.95
N VAL A 111 -0.90 12.13 -15.04
CA VAL A 111 0.04 12.05 -13.92
C VAL A 111 0.05 13.41 -13.23
N LYS A 112 -0.35 13.44 -11.97
CA LYS A 112 -0.26 14.65 -11.13
C LYS A 112 0.42 14.31 -9.83
N GLY A 113 1.56 14.93 -9.56
CA GLY A 113 2.33 14.68 -8.34
C GLY A 113 2.55 13.18 -8.11
N GLY A 114 2.93 12.41 -9.14
CA GLY A 114 3.14 10.96 -9.05
C GLY A 114 1.89 10.08 -9.04
N ASP A 115 0.69 10.62 -8.78
CA ASP A 115 -0.57 9.87 -8.81
C ASP A 115 -1.10 9.71 -10.23
N LEU A 116 -1.95 8.70 -10.44
CA LEU A 116 -2.64 8.44 -11.70
C LEU A 116 -4.13 8.79 -11.58
N LEU A 117 -4.60 9.60 -12.52
CA LEU A 117 -5.98 10.06 -12.57
C LEU A 117 -6.55 9.89 -13.99
N GLY A 118 -7.87 9.76 -14.08
CA GLY A 118 -8.60 9.71 -15.34
C GLY A 118 -9.37 8.40 -15.54
N ASP A 119 -10.09 8.32 -16.66
CA ASP A 119 -11.01 7.23 -16.94
C ASP A 119 -10.30 5.88 -17.06
N GLY A 120 -9.05 5.87 -17.52
CA GLY A 120 -8.24 4.66 -17.58
C GLY A 120 -8.14 3.97 -16.21
N VAL A 121 -7.93 4.73 -15.13
CA VAL A 121 -7.84 4.18 -13.76
C VAL A 121 -9.18 3.57 -13.33
N ASN A 122 -10.29 4.23 -13.66
CA ASN A 122 -11.64 3.75 -13.36
C ASN A 122 -11.95 2.45 -14.11
N VAL A 123 -11.55 2.32 -15.38
CA VAL A 123 -11.67 1.06 -16.14
C VAL A 123 -10.86 -0.04 -15.47
N THR A 124 -9.60 0.22 -15.12
CA THR A 124 -8.71 -0.78 -14.53
C THR A 124 -9.25 -1.33 -13.21
N ALA A 125 -9.70 -0.46 -12.31
CA ALA A 125 -10.30 -0.87 -11.03
C ALA A 125 -11.55 -1.74 -11.24
N ARG A 126 -12.30 -1.50 -12.32
CA ARG A 126 -13.51 -2.27 -12.66
C ARG A 126 -13.17 -3.62 -13.24
N LEU A 127 -12.14 -3.70 -14.08
CA LEU A 127 -11.59 -4.97 -14.56
C LEU A 127 -11.07 -5.80 -13.38
N GLN A 128 -10.30 -5.19 -12.48
CA GLN A 128 -9.82 -5.83 -11.25
C GLN A 128 -11.00 -6.44 -10.45
N ALA A 129 -12.08 -5.70 -10.24
CA ALA A 129 -13.25 -6.19 -9.51
C ALA A 129 -13.96 -7.37 -10.19
N LEU A 130 -13.78 -7.57 -11.50
CA LEU A 130 -14.31 -8.73 -12.24
C LEU A 130 -13.43 -9.98 -12.13
N ALA A 131 -12.18 -9.84 -11.70
CA ALA A 131 -11.30 -10.99 -11.52
C ALA A 131 -11.76 -11.83 -10.30
N ALA A 132 -11.64 -13.15 -10.43
CA ALA A 132 -11.75 -14.04 -9.28
C ALA A 132 -10.55 -13.83 -8.33
N PRO A 133 -10.64 -14.18 -7.04
CA PRO A 133 -9.48 -14.16 -6.13
C PRO A 133 -8.32 -15.00 -6.71
N GLY A 134 -7.14 -14.40 -6.87
CA GLY A 134 -6.00 -15.04 -7.55
C GLY A 134 -6.00 -14.90 -9.07
N GLY A 135 -6.99 -14.21 -9.66
CA GLY A 135 -7.15 -14.04 -11.09
C GLY A 135 -6.66 -12.70 -11.63
N VAL A 136 -6.47 -12.64 -12.96
CA VAL A 136 -6.15 -11.41 -13.68
C VAL A 136 -7.24 -11.14 -14.72
N CYS A 137 -7.73 -9.90 -14.76
CA CYS A 137 -8.69 -9.42 -15.75
C CYS A 137 -8.07 -8.30 -16.59
N ILE A 138 -8.21 -8.39 -17.91
CA ILE A 138 -7.60 -7.44 -18.84
C ILE A 138 -8.64 -6.85 -19.80
N SER A 139 -8.40 -5.62 -20.26
CA SER A 139 -9.23 -5.03 -21.32
C SER A 139 -8.95 -5.66 -22.69
N GLY A 140 -9.87 -5.47 -23.63
CA GLY A 140 -9.70 -5.88 -25.02
C GLY A 140 -8.51 -5.21 -25.69
N ASP A 141 -8.16 -3.99 -25.30
CA ASP A 141 -6.98 -3.28 -25.83
C ASP A 141 -5.67 -3.94 -25.39
N ILE A 142 -5.58 -4.32 -24.11
CA ILE A 142 -4.45 -5.10 -23.59
C ILE A 142 -4.39 -6.45 -24.31
N HIS A 143 -5.51 -7.17 -24.40
CA HIS A 143 -5.54 -8.47 -25.08
C HIS A 143 -5.08 -8.37 -26.55
N ARG A 144 -5.46 -7.31 -27.28
CA ARG A 144 -4.99 -7.10 -28.67
C ARG A 144 -3.48 -6.96 -28.75
N GLN A 145 -2.84 -6.33 -27.77
CA GLN A 145 -1.38 -6.16 -27.73
C GLN A 145 -0.65 -7.43 -27.30
N VAL A 146 -1.15 -8.17 -26.31
CA VAL A 146 -0.38 -9.24 -25.66
C VAL A 146 -0.63 -10.64 -26.21
N ARG A 147 -1.78 -10.91 -26.85
CA ARG A 147 -2.18 -12.27 -27.28
C ARG A 147 -1.21 -13.03 -28.19
N LYS A 148 -0.32 -12.31 -28.88
CA LYS A 148 0.72 -12.91 -29.74
C LYS A 148 2.07 -13.07 -29.03
N ALA A 149 2.31 -12.25 -28.00
CA ALA A 149 3.57 -12.19 -27.27
C ALA A 149 3.58 -13.11 -26.05
N LEU A 150 2.43 -13.27 -25.39
CA LEU A 150 2.31 -14.08 -24.17
C LEU A 150 1.45 -15.32 -24.46
N PRO A 151 2.01 -16.55 -24.40
CA PRO A 151 1.30 -17.81 -24.58
C PRO A 151 0.44 -18.16 -23.36
N LEU A 152 -0.56 -17.33 -23.08
CA LEU A 152 -1.51 -17.49 -21.97
C LEU A 152 -2.90 -17.88 -22.52
N THR A 153 -3.73 -18.46 -21.67
CA THR A 153 -5.14 -18.70 -21.98
C THR A 153 -5.98 -17.48 -21.63
N TYR A 154 -6.73 -16.96 -22.61
CA TYR A 154 -7.60 -15.79 -22.44
C TYR A 154 -9.07 -16.18 -22.60
N THR A 155 -9.86 -16.05 -21.53
CA THR A 155 -11.30 -16.30 -21.56
C THR A 155 -12.05 -15.00 -21.78
N ASN A 156 -12.71 -14.86 -22.93
CA ASN A 156 -13.49 -13.67 -23.26
C ASN A 156 -14.76 -13.58 -22.41
N LEU A 157 -14.90 -12.48 -21.66
CA LEU A 157 -16.10 -12.19 -20.88
C LEU A 157 -17.15 -11.40 -21.68
N GLY A 158 -16.78 -10.83 -22.83
CA GLY A 158 -17.61 -9.95 -23.63
C GLY A 158 -17.55 -8.50 -23.14
N LEU A 159 -18.53 -7.69 -23.58
CA LEU A 159 -18.63 -6.29 -23.19
C LEU A 159 -19.08 -6.15 -21.73
N ARG A 160 -18.46 -5.22 -21.01
CA ARG A 160 -18.77 -4.88 -19.62
C ARG A 160 -18.99 -3.38 -19.51
N GLN A 161 -20.14 -3.00 -18.98
CA GLN A 161 -20.46 -1.61 -18.71
C GLN A 161 -19.68 -1.12 -17.49
N VAL A 162 -19.04 0.04 -17.62
CA VAL A 162 -18.33 0.69 -16.54
C VAL A 162 -19.12 1.92 -16.13
N LYS A 163 -19.40 2.07 -14.82
CA LYS A 163 -20.07 3.28 -14.31
C LYS A 163 -19.24 4.51 -14.70
N ASN A 164 -19.89 5.51 -15.27
CA ASN A 164 -19.31 6.79 -15.68
C ASN A 164 -18.41 6.76 -16.93
N ILE A 165 -18.51 5.71 -17.76
CA ILE A 165 -17.84 5.64 -19.06
C ILE A 165 -18.90 5.35 -20.12
N GLY A 166 -18.92 6.13 -21.20
CA GLY A 166 -19.96 6.03 -22.23
C GLY A 166 -19.90 4.74 -23.08
N GLU A 167 -18.75 4.07 -23.13
CA GLU A 167 -18.52 2.88 -23.93
C GLU A 167 -18.26 1.63 -23.07
N ALA A 168 -18.87 0.52 -23.46
CA ALA A 168 -18.63 -0.76 -22.80
C ALA A 168 -17.24 -1.30 -23.15
N VAL A 169 -16.52 -1.77 -22.13
CA VAL A 169 -15.16 -2.30 -22.28
C VAL A 169 -15.22 -3.81 -22.49
N GLN A 170 -14.59 -4.32 -23.53
CA GLN A 170 -14.43 -5.77 -23.68
C GLN A 170 -13.44 -6.29 -22.63
N ALA A 171 -13.80 -7.34 -21.89
CA ALA A 171 -12.97 -7.91 -20.82
C ALA A 171 -12.56 -9.36 -21.11
N PHE A 172 -11.37 -9.75 -20.63
CA PHE A 172 -10.84 -11.10 -20.72
C PHE A 172 -10.26 -11.51 -19.36
N ILE A 173 -10.40 -12.78 -18.98
CA ILE A 173 -9.75 -13.36 -17.81
C ILE A 173 -8.54 -14.18 -18.24
N ILE A 174 -7.46 -14.06 -17.47
CA ILE A 174 -6.30 -14.94 -17.51
C ILE A 174 -6.34 -15.76 -16.22
N ASP A 175 -6.31 -17.09 -16.37
CA ASP A 175 -6.17 -18.01 -15.25
C ASP A 175 -4.68 -18.21 -14.97
N ALA A 176 -4.17 -17.54 -13.92
CA ALA A 176 -2.75 -17.60 -13.58
C ALA A 176 -2.30 -19.01 -13.15
N ALA A 177 -3.22 -19.83 -12.62
CA ALA A 177 -2.90 -21.20 -12.20
C ALA A 177 -2.52 -22.14 -13.37
N GLN A 178 -2.83 -21.78 -14.62
CA GLN A 178 -2.45 -22.55 -15.81
C GLN A 178 -1.15 -22.06 -16.48
N GLY A 179 -0.50 -21.03 -15.93
CA GLY A 179 0.72 -20.44 -16.49
C GLY A 179 1.99 -21.29 -16.33
N GLU A 180 1.94 -22.38 -15.55
CA GLU A 180 3.10 -23.25 -15.27
C GLU A 180 3.68 -23.94 -16.52
N ALA A 181 2.90 -24.08 -17.60
CA ALA A 181 3.29 -24.94 -18.73
C ALA A 181 3.95 -24.22 -19.92
N ALA A 182 3.93 -22.87 -19.99
CA ALA A 182 4.23 -22.16 -21.25
C ALA A 182 5.41 -21.16 -21.21
N PHE A 183 5.93 -20.82 -20.03
CA PHE A 183 7.13 -19.99 -19.91
C PHE A 183 8.31 -20.85 -19.49
N GLY A 184 9.20 -21.11 -20.46
CA GLY A 184 10.50 -21.68 -20.17
C GLY A 184 11.16 -20.88 -19.07
N MET A 185 11.49 -21.59 -17.98
CA MET A 185 12.19 -21.06 -16.82
C MET A 185 13.29 -20.09 -17.26
N ARG A 186 13.09 -18.79 -17.03
CA ARG A 186 14.25 -17.97 -16.66
C ARG A 186 14.71 -18.58 -15.35
N GLU A 187 15.93 -19.13 -15.34
CA GLU A 187 16.57 -19.62 -14.12
C GLU A 187 16.33 -18.60 -13.01
N PRO A 188 15.81 -19.02 -11.85
CA PRO A 188 15.61 -18.11 -10.73
C PRO A 188 16.96 -17.50 -10.43
N ALA A 189 17.07 -16.17 -10.58
CA ALA A 189 18.19 -15.43 -10.06
C ALA A 189 18.34 -15.88 -8.60
N GLN A 190 19.51 -16.46 -8.31
CA GLN A 190 19.82 -17.20 -7.11
C GLN A 190 19.17 -16.59 -5.88
N SER A 191 18.51 -17.46 -5.12
CA SER A 191 17.97 -17.20 -3.79
C SER A 191 19.01 -16.49 -2.92
N ARG A 192 18.93 -15.16 -2.91
CA ARG A 192 19.36 -14.39 -1.75
C ARG A 192 18.45 -14.81 -0.60
N PRO A 193 18.98 -15.03 0.61
CA PRO A 193 18.13 -15.17 1.78
C PRO A 193 17.15 -13.99 1.79
N LEU A 194 15.88 -14.27 2.10
CA LEU A 194 14.86 -13.24 2.33
C LEU A 194 15.35 -12.39 3.51
N THR A 195 16.08 -11.33 3.20
CA THR A 195 16.43 -10.28 4.14
C THR A 195 15.14 -9.58 4.52
N VAL A 196 15.00 -9.33 5.83
CA VAL A 196 13.97 -8.47 6.42
C VAL A 196 13.89 -7.17 5.60
N PRO A 197 12.70 -6.62 5.36
CA PRO A 197 12.44 -5.69 4.27
C PRO A 197 13.21 -4.37 4.42
N ASP A 198 13.76 -3.87 3.31
CA ASP A 198 14.52 -2.61 3.22
C ASP A 198 13.62 -1.35 3.16
N LYS A 199 12.29 -1.50 3.20
CA LYS A 199 11.36 -0.36 3.14
C LYS A 199 11.09 0.22 4.53
N PRO A 200 11.18 1.55 4.72
CA PRO A 200 10.86 2.18 5.99
C PRO A 200 9.36 2.03 6.30
N SER A 201 9.07 1.39 7.43
CA SER A 201 7.73 1.20 7.97
C SER A 201 7.69 1.76 9.40
N ILE A 202 6.56 2.36 9.78
CA ILE A 202 6.41 3.10 11.03
C ILE A 202 5.09 2.75 11.73
N ALA A 203 5.17 2.49 13.03
CA ALA A 203 4.01 2.48 13.91
C ALA A 203 4.02 3.76 14.77
N VAL A 204 2.88 4.45 14.86
CA VAL A 204 2.73 5.57 15.80
C VAL A 204 1.98 5.08 17.02
N LEU A 205 2.67 4.99 18.16
CA LEU A 205 2.07 4.58 19.42
C LEU A 205 1.24 5.72 20.03
N PRO A 206 0.25 5.38 20.89
CA PRO A 206 -0.50 6.38 21.64
C PRO A 206 0.44 7.27 22.45
N PHE A 207 0.34 8.58 22.27
CA PHE A 207 1.15 9.53 23.01
C PHE A 207 0.67 9.60 24.46
N THR A 208 1.63 9.66 25.38
CA THR A 208 1.31 9.79 26.81
C THR A 208 0.76 11.19 27.08
N ASN A 209 -0.46 11.27 27.61
CA ASN A 209 -1.04 12.52 28.08
C ASN A 209 -0.39 12.92 29.42
N LEU A 210 0.39 14.00 29.41
CA LEU A 210 1.05 14.57 30.60
C LEU A 210 0.32 15.82 31.13
N SER A 211 -0.95 15.99 30.76
CA SER A 211 -1.83 17.06 31.22
C SER A 211 -2.51 16.67 32.53
N SER A 212 -2.94 17.65 33.32
CA SER A 212 -3.56 17.42 34.64
C SER A 212 -5.05 17.02 34.57
N ASP A 213 -5.63 16.99 33.37
CA ASP A 213 -7.05 16.75 33.13
C ASP A 213 -7.25 15.50 32.23
N PRO A 214 -7.87 14.43 32.74
CA PRO A 214 -8.17 13.21 31.99
C PRO A 214 -9.11 13.42 30.80
N GLU A 215 -9.92 14.48 30.77
CA GLU A 215 -10.77 14.78 29.60
C GLU A 215 -9.94 15.16 28.35
N GLN A 216 -8.66 15.46 28.53
CA GLN A 216 -7.72 15.77 27.45
C GLN A 216 -7.10 14.51 26.81
N GLU A 217 -7.52 13.33 27.23
CA GLU A 217 -7.10 12.06 26.62
C GLU A 217 -7.53 11.98 25.14
N TYR A 218 -8.73 12.48 24.83
CA TYR A 218 -9.23 12.61 23.46
C TYR A 218 -8.36 13.55 22.61
N PHE A 219 -7.72 14.54 23.23
CA PHE A 219 -6.83 15.45 22.53
C PHE A 219 -5.52 14.77 22.14
N ALA A 220 -4.89 14.02 23.06
CA ALA A 220 -3.71 13.23 22.74
C ALA A 220 -4.01 12.20 21.63
N ASP A 221 -5.17 11.56 21.70
CA ASP A 221 -5.64 10.60 20.69
C ASP A 221 -5.86 11.22 19.31
N GLY A 222 -6.45 12.42 19.25
CA GLY A 222 -6.65 13.15 18.01
C GLY A 222 -5.33 13.58 17.38
N VAL A 223 -4.36 14.03 18.19
CA VAL A 223 -3.03 14.38 17.70
C VAL A 223 -2.31 13.17 17.09
N VAL A 224 -2.41 11.99 17.71
CA VAL A 224 -1.83 10.75 17.15
C VAL A 224 -2.50 10.38 15.83
N GLU A 225 -3.83 10.48 15.75
CA GLU A 225 -4.59 10.22 14.52
C GLU A 225 -4.17 11.15 13.38
N ASP A 226 -3.97 12.42 13.68
CA ASP A 226 -3.53 13.39 12.69
C ASP A 226 -2.07 13.16 12.26
N VAL A 227 -1.17 12.76 13.17
CA VAL A 227 0.20 12.36 12.83
C VAL A 227 0.22 11.12 11.93
N ILE A 228 -0.59 10.10 12.25
CA ILE A 228 -0.77 8.92 11.39
C ILE A 228 -1.25 9.35 10.01
N THR A 229 -2.24 10.25 9.95
CA THR A 229 -2.79 10.77 8.69
C THR A 229 -1.73 11.50 7.87
N ALA A 230 -0.94 12.37 8.50
CA ALA A 230 0.11 13.13 7.84
C ALA A 230 1.24 12.23 7.32
N LEU A 231 1.71 11.26 8.12
CA LEU A 231 2.70 10.27 7.71
C LEU A 231 2.17 9.38 6.58
N SER A 232 0.87 9.04 6.58
CA SER A 232 0.25 8.19 5.56
C SER A 232 0.22 8.86 4.17
N ARG A 233 0.42 10.19 4.09
CA ARG A 233 0.56 10.90 2.81
C ARG A 233 1.92 10.62 2.14
N ILE A 234 2.88 10.05 2.88
CA ILE A 234 4.24 9.80 2.43
C ILE A 234 4.27 8.42 1.78
N ARG A 235 4.14 8.38 0.45
CA ARG A 235 3.92 7.15 -0.32
C ARG A 235 4.99 6.06 -0.21
N TRP A 236 6.20 6.40 0.24
CA TRP A 236 7.27 5.42 0.44
C TRP A 236 7.32 4.86 1.87
N LEU A 237 6.58 5.47 2.81
CA LEU A 237 6.56 5.12 4.22
C LEU A 237 5.30 4.30 4.54
N PHE A 238 5.48 3.07 5.00
CA PHE A 238 4.34 2.23 5.39
C PHE A 238 3.90 2.56 6.83
N VAL A 239 2.69 3.07 7.01
CA VAL A 239 2.18 3.52 8.33
C VAL A 239 1.16 2.53 8.88
N ILE A 240 1.35 2.09 10.12
CA ILE A 240 0.38 1.22 10.80
C ILE A 240 -0.86 2.01 11.20
N ALA A 241 -2.03 1.40 10.97
CA ALA A 241 -3.30 1.98 11.31
C ALA A 241 -3.46 2.21 12.82
N ARG A 242 -4.16 3.28 13.18
CA ARG A 242 -4.44 3.71 14.55
C ARG A 242 -4.96 2.58 15.44
N ASN A 243 -5.91 1.78 14.97
CA ASN A 243 -6.55 0.75 15.78
C ASN A 243 -5.56 -0.32 16.27
N SER A 244 -4.59 -0.67 15.43
CA SER A 244 -3.59 -1.69 15.75
C SER A 244 -2.60 -1.20 16.81
N THR A 245 -2.21 0.09 16.76
CA THR A 245 -1.28 0.67 17.75
C THR A 245 -1.97 1.08 19.05
N PHE A 246 -3.27 1.37 19.03
CA PHE A 246 -4.03 1.76 20.22
C PHE A 246 -4.25 0.61 21.22
N THR A 247 -4.02 -0.63 20.81
CA THR A 247 -3.99 -1.80 21.71
C THR A 247 -2.89 -1.70 22.78
N TYR A 248 -1.86 -0.89 22.56
CA TYR A 248 -0.76 -0.65 23.48
C TYR A 248 -0.99 0.54 24.43
N LYS A 249 -2.13 1.23 24.31
CA LYS A 249 -2.46 2.40 25.14
C LYS A 249 -2.46 2.04 26.63
N GLY A 250 -1.75 2.84 27.43
CA GLY A 250 -1.66 2.67 28.89
C GLY A 250 -0.84 1.45 29.34
N LYS A 251 -0.16 0.75 28.42
CA LYS A 251 0.72 -0.38 28.73
C LYS A 251 2.17 0.06 28.63
N THR A 252 3.00 -0.38 29.58
CA THR A 252 4.45 -0.33 29.43
C THR A 252 4.87 -1.47 28.52
N VAL A 253 5.36 -1.15 27.32
CA VAL A 253 5.70 -2.13 26.28
C VAL A 253 7.14 -1.95 25.83
N ASP A 254 7.84 -3.04 25.55
CA ASP A 254 9.15 -3.00 24.91
C ASP A 254 8.95 -2.67 23.43
N LEU A 255 9.49 -1.55 22.97
CA LEU A 255 9.31 -1.07 21.60
C LEU A 255 9.89 -2.04 20.56
N ARG A 256 10.88 -2.85 20.94
CA ARG A 256 11.40 -3.92 20.07
C ARG A 256 10.36 -5.01 19.87
N HIS A 257 9.62 -5.34 20.93
CA HIS A 257 8.52 -6.28 20.85
C HIS A 257 7.37 -5.73 20.01
N VAL A 258 7.03 -4.44 20.17
CA VAL A 258 6.04 -3.75 19.33
C VAL A 258 6.46 -3.80 17.85
N GLY A 259 7.71 -3.52 17.53
CA GLY A 259 8.21 -3.59 16.14
C GLY A 259 8.12 -4.99 15.55
N GLN A 260 8.47 -6.02 16.34
CA GLN A 260 8.34 -7.42 15.93
C GLN A 260 6.88 -7.83 15.76
N GLU A 261 6.00 -7.40 16.66
CA GLU A 261 4.58 -7.75 16.65
C GLU A 261 3.84 -7.07 15.50
N LEU A 262 4.15 -5.80 15.24
CA LEU A 262 3.52 -5.03 14.16
C LEU A 262 4.25 -5.16 12.81
N GLY A 263 5.43 -5.78 12.78
CA GLY A 263 6.24 -5.91 11.58
C GLY A 263 6.77 -4.58 11.04
N VAL A 264 7.10 -3.63 11.94
CA VAL A 264 7.60 -2.31 11.56
C VAL A 264 9.07 -2.10 11.89
N ARG A 265 9.75 -1.33 11.04
CA ARG A 265 11.16 -0.96 11.22
C ARG A 265 11.32 0.17 12.23
N TYR A 266 10.38 1.11 12.27
CA TYR A 266 10.42 2.26 13.15
C TYR A 266 9.17 2.35 14.02
N VAL A 267 9.35 2.87 15.23
CA VAL A 267 8.25 3.19 16.14
C VAL A 267 8.37 4.65 16.54
N LEU A 268 7.28 5.41 16.35
CA LEU A 268 7.13 6.77 16.83
C LEU A 268 6.34 6.73 18.13
N GLU A 269 6.95 7.20 19.20
CA GLU A 269 6.28 7.42 20.48
C GLU A 269 6.45 8.86 20.94
N GLY A 270 5.67 9.26 21.95
CA GLY A 270 5.69 10.64 22.36
C GLY A 270 4.80 10.95 23.55
N SER A 271 4.75 12.23 23.88
CA SER A 271 3.86 12.77 24.89
C SER A 271 3.27 14.10 24.47
N VAL A 272 2.05 14.35 24.95
CA VAL A 272 1.32 15.59 24.74
C VAL A 272 1.02 16.21 26.09
N ARG A 273 1.26 17.52 26.23
CA ARG A 273 0.85 18.31 27.39
C ARG A 273 0.14 19.55 26.91
N LYS A 274 -1.10 19.75 27.35
CA LYS A 274 -1.89 20.95 27.07
C LYS A 274 -2.10 21.76 28.34
N ALA A 275 -1.87 23.06 28.26
CA ALA A 275 -2.07 24.02 29.34
C ALA A 275 -2.81 25.25 28.79
N GLY A 276 -4.13 25.29 28.98
CA GLY A 276 -4.99 26.29 28.35
C GLY A 276 -4.94 26.16 26.82
N ARG A 277 -4.39 27.18 26.16
CA ARG A 277 -4.20 27.24 24.71
C ARG A 277 -2.81 26.80 24.24
N ARG A 278 -1.88 26.53 25.16
CA ARG A 278 -0.51 26.11 24.80
C ARG A 278 -0.42 24.60 24.77
N VAL A 279 0.13 24.06 23.69
CA VAL A 279 0.33 22.63 23.48
C VAL A 279 1.81 22.35 23.33
N ARG A 280 2.31 21.43 24.16
CA ARG A 280 3.65 20.87 24.05
C ARG A 280 3.56 19.44 23.58
N LEU A 281 4.23 19.15 22.47
CA LEU A 281 4.37 17.82 21.93
C LEU A 281 5.84 17.42 21.95
N THR A 282 6.13 16.20 22.39
CA THR A 282 7.46 15.60 22.26
C THR A 282 7.29 14.29 21.51
N GLY A 283 8.06 14.11 20.43
CA GLY A 283 8.04 12.91 19.60
C GLY A 283 9.44 12.31 19.49
N GLN A 284 9.51 10.99 19.43
CA GLN A 284 10.76 10.25 19.29
C GLN A 284 10.59 9.12 18.28
N LEU A 285 11.48 9.05 17.30
CA LEU A 285 11.54 7.98 16.32
C LEU A 285 12.62 6.98 16.73
N ILE A 286 12.24 5.72 16.85
CA ILE A 286 13.11 4.64 17.33
C ILE A 286 13.15 3.54 16.27
N GLU A 287 14.34 3.03 15.96
CA GLU A 287 14.50 1.84 15.13
C GLU A 287 14.20 0.60 15.98
N ALA A 288 13.19 -0.19 15.59
CA ALA A 288 12.65 -1.23 16.43
C ALA A 288 13.53 -2.48 16.53
N GLU A 289 14.43 -2.71 15.56
CA GLU A 289 15.37 -3.83 15.60
C GLU A 289 16.47 -3.59 16.65
N THR A 290 17.02 -2.39 16.69
CA THR A 290 18.18 -2.04 17.53
C THR A 290 17.78 -1.34 18.83
N GLY A 291 16.60 -0.72 18.87
CA GLY A 291 16.16 0.17 19.94
C GLY A 291 16.85 1.55 19.92
N HIS A 292 17.53 1.90 18.84
CA HIS A 292 18.24 3.18 18.73
C HIS A 292 17.27 4.34 18.46
N HIS A 293 17.46 5.45 19.18
CA HIS A 293 16.77 6.70 18.89
C HIS A 293 17.36 7.33 17.63
N ILE A 294 16.55 7.41 16.57
CA ILE A 294 16.91 8.00 15.28
C ILE A 294 16.66 9.50 15.30
N TRP A 295 15.56 9.92 15.95
CA TRP A 295 15.17 11.32 16.03
C TRP A 295 14.41 11.59 17.32
N THR A 296 14.53 12.81 17.82
CA THR A 296 13.76 13.33 18.95
C THR A 296 13.61 14.82 18.79
N ASP A 297 12.38 15.31 18.90
CA ASP A 297 12.13 16.74 18.86
C ASP A 297 10.96 17.13 19.76
N ARG A 298 10.88 18.44 20.04
CA ARG A 298 9.88 19.04 20.87
C ARG A 298 9.31 20.28 20.22
N PHE A 299 7.99 20.35 20.26
CA PHE A 299 7.21 21.42 19.67
C PHE A 299 6.38 22.11 20.73
N ASP A 300 6.31 23.44 20.68
CA ASP A 300 5.66 24.29 21.68
C ASP A 300 4.79 25.33 20.95
N GLU A 301 3.53 24.99 20.68
CA GLU A 301 2.63 25.76 19.82
C GLU A 301 1.36 26.24 20.55
N ASP A 302 0.63 27.17 19.94
CA ASP A 302 -0.75 27.48 20.34
C ASP A 302 -1.73 26.47 19.72
N LEU A 303 -2.89 26.28 20.34
CA LEU A 303 -3.87 25.27 19.95
C LEU A 303 -4.53 25.58 18.60
N ASP A 304 -4.53 26.84 18.19
CA ASP A 304 -5.02 27.25 16.86
C ASP A 304 -4.06 26.85 15.73
N ASP A 305 -2.78 26.62 16.04
CA ASP A 305 -1.73 26.26 15.07
C ASP A 305 -1.48 24.73 15.05
N ILE A 306 -2.38 23.95 15.65
CA ILE A 306 -2.20 22.50 15.83
C ILE A 306 -2.12 21.72 14.51
N PHE A 307 -2.79 22.20 13.46
CA PHE A 307 -2.75 21.56 12.14
C PHE A 307 -1.38 21.76 11.46
N GLU A 308 -0.75 22.93 11.64
CA GLU A 308 0.62 23.17 11.15
C GLU A 308 1.66 22.35 11.93
N LEU A 309 1.40 22.13 13.22
CA LEU A 309 2.23 21.28 14.07
C LEU A 309 2.29 19.83 13.55
N GLN A 310 1.17 19.28 13.09
CA GLN A 310 1.08 17.90 12.59
C GLN A 310 1.90 17.71 11.32
N ASP A 311 1.74 18.61 10.35
CA ASP A 311 2.49 18.57 9.09
C ASP A 311 4.00 18.69 9.34
N ARG A 312 4.41 19.52 10.31
CA ARG A 312 5.81 19.65 10.73
C ARG A 312 6.37 18.40 11.40
N ILE A 313 5.59 17.72 12.24
CA ILE A 313 6.02 16.46 12.85
C ILE A 313 6.24 15.41 11.78
N ALA A 314 5.28 15.24 10.85
CA ALA A 314 5.43 14.29 9.76
C ALA A 314 6.64 14.59 8.87
N ALA A 315 6.88 15.86 8.53
CA ALA A 315 8.06 16.27 7.78
C ALA A 315 9.36 16.01 8.56
N SER A 316 9.40 16.32 9.86
CA SER A 316 10.61 16.19 10.69
C SER A 316 10.98 14.73 10.99
N VAL A 317 9.98 13.84 11.07
CA VAL A 317 10.16 12.39 11.26
C VAL A 317 10.77 11.74 10.00
N VAL A 318 10.49 12.31 8.84
CA VAL A 318 10.83 11.71 7.54
C VAL A 318 12.08 12.32 6.90
N GLY A 319 12.46 13.53 7.31
CA GLY A 319 13.65 14.25 6.82
C GLY A 319 13.33 15.24 5.71
#